data_AF-A0A423VC23-F1
#
_entry.id   AF-A0A423VC23-F1
#
_cell.length_a   1.000
_cell.length_b   1.000
_cell.length_c   1.000
_cell.angle_alpha   90.00
_cell.angle_beta   90.00
_cell.angle_gamma   90.00
#
_symmetry.space_group_name_H-M   'P 1'
#
loop_
_entity.id
_entity.type
_entity.pdbx_description
1 polymer ?
#
loop_
_entity_poly.entity_id
_entity_poly.type
_entity_poly.pdbx_seq_one_letter_code
_entity_poly.pdbx_strand_id
1 'polypeptide(L)'
;MAPNSSPEPPLGALLHSLDVSDFHEDAYMYVTESVITDCKPPKWTPPPEPRQLSPDNGEYFREPNAAHFPKHPIEPAITAVLAMDPEATRNVDIVACGSTLGNLLRFIRGEKQFRMLVELVEGVVFLIRRENTARELIPNVRGYGHTFPEAYTTWEADVKGSVTHQRVISYRFGGLEFLVRFEGDGYIWDDDEAKDEEERGAGTHKRAQLSDLDAPQTIDGLVDELHRNRLAGARPADGDSVNVTYGGSLVDQECIFELKTRSVRRKEADTFEDTFGDQLPRLWVAQIPKFVLAYHDHGLFEEVGVKDVRSDVKDWERDHVSALSRLAALLHRIVGLVTSRPDGKLELRHNTMGTLEVREQLADAGDTLSAPVRALWAKARSIDDGAMSKESASDSDEDAKEDSSRIAAIHLAAMKPNVLLHAQFPTPEALLNLEPFLACLTTSELKDPKVGVLTARQTQSREIVSFIKWDLPILQETLKGDETKDFRWSDGCCQEYLDEYAALAEEAKQRAVGDLACYRVTFVCTDPRWQGHGAGSVLTRKVLGEARAAGMPVYLESTLEAVKMYEKLGFSQVDQFEMTPRCDPTVSTTVLDIREPSPLKCTCGKDRG
;
A
#
# COMPACT_ATOMS: atom_id res chain seq x y z
N MET A 1 31.39 -36.43 1.05
CA MET A 1 31.47 -35.47 2.17
C MET A 1 30.05 -35.26 2.66
N ALA A 2 29.79 -35.42 3.96
CA ALA A 2 28.49 -35.07 4.53
C ALA A 2 28.18 -33.60 4.20
N PRO A 3 26.93 -33.23 3.87
CA PRO A 3 26.60 -31.82 3.68
C PRO A 3 26.93 -31.11 4.99
N ASN A 4 27.78 -30.08 4.93
CA ASN A 4 27.99 -29.12 6.01
C ASN A 4 26.66 -28.38 6.22
N SER A 5 25.70 -29.00 6.91
CA SER A 5 24.55 -28.27 7.44
C SER A 5 25.07 -27.46 8.62
N SER A 6 25.01 -26.13 8.52
CA SER A 6 25.28 -25.25 9.65
C SER A 6 24.50 -25.71 10.89
N PRO A 7 25.10 -25.69 12.10
CA PRO A 7 24.40 -26.11 13.30
C PRO A 7 23.14 -25.25 13.52
N GLU A 8 22.02 -25.90 13.87
CA GLU A 8 20.79 -25.17 14.19
C GLU A 8 21.00 -24.28 15.42
N PRO A 9 20.47 -23.05 15.43
CA PRO A 9 20.46 -22.18 16.61
C PRO A 9 19.73 -22.86 17.78
N PRO A 10 20.10 -22.55 19.04
CA PRO A 10 19.41 -23.09 20.21
C PRO A 10 17.92 -22.70 20.21
N LEU A 11 17.11 -23.41 20.99
CA LEU A 11 15.67 -23.19 21.10
C LEU A 11 15.32 -22.77 22.53
N GLY A 12 14.54 -21.70 22.64
CA GLY A 12 13.93 -21.32 23.91
C GLY A 12 12.80 -22.27 24.34
N ALA A 13 12.25 -22.00 25.52
CA ALA A 13 11.13 -22.76 26.07
C ALA A 13 9.90 -22.69 25.16
N LEU A 14 9.14 -23.78 25.09
CA LEU A 14 7.86 -23.82 24.38
C LEU A 14 6.80 -23.06 25.18
N LEU A 15 6.14 -22.10 24.53
CA LEU A 15 5.10 -21.26 25.12
C LEU A 15 3.71 -21.72 24.68
N HIS A 16 3.54 -21.92 23.38
CA HIS A 16 2.28 -22.37 22.79
C HIS A 16 2.52 -23.35 21.64
N SER A 17 1.50 -24.15 21.36
CA SER A 17 1.38 -25.02 20.20
C SER A 17 0.12 -24.59 19.47
N LEU A 18 0.24 -24.19 18.20
CA LEU A 18 -0.88 -23.78 17.37
C LEU A 18 -1.10 -24.82 16.28
N ASP A 19 -2.32 -25.35 16.18
CA ASP A 19 -2.70 -26.31 15.16
C ASP A 19 -3.56 -25.64 14.08
N VAL A 20 -3.41 -26.08 12.82
CA VAL A 20 -4.17 -25.49 11.70
C VAL A 20 -5.69 -25.55 11.93
N SER A 21 -6.15 -26.55 12.68
CA SER A 21 -7.56 -26.73 13.02
C SER A 21 -8.14 -25.61 13.89
N ASP A 22 -7.29 -24.91 14.66
CA ASP A 22 -7.71 -23.90 15.63
C ASP A 22 -8.31 -22.66 14.95
N PHE A 23 -8.07 -22.50 13.64
CA PHE A 23 -8.41 -21.31 12.87
C PHE A 23 -9.64 -21.47 11.96
N HIS A 24 -10.34 -22.61 12.01
CA HIS A 24 -11.50 -22.88 11.13
C HIS A 24 -12.71 -21.99 11.43
N GLU A 25 -12.96 -21.65 12.70
CA GLU A 25 -14.10 -20.84 13.13
C GLU A 25 -13.84 -19.33 12.99
N ASP A 26 -12.59 -18.88 13.16
CA ASP A 26 -12.18 -17.47 13.09
C ASP A 26 -12.05 -16.93 11.63
N ALA A 27 -12.19 -17.83 10.65
CA ALA A 27 -11.94 -17.59 9.23
C ALA A 27 -12.96 -16.64 8.54
N TYR A 28 -14.12 -16.38 9.14
CA TYR A 28 -15.27 -15.78 8.45
C TYR A 28 -15.31 -14.23 8.39
N MET A 29 -14.24 -13.53 8.77
CA MET A 29 -14.36 -12.11 9.17
C MET A 29 -13.68 -11.04 8.31
N TYR A 30 -12.92 -11.36 7.24
CA TYR A 30 -12.00 -10.37 6.65
C TYR A 30 -12.02 -10.28 5.11
N VAL A 31 -11.87 -9.05 4.58
CA VAL A 31 -11.82 -8.69 3.15
C VAL A 31 -10.60 -7.81 2.85
N THR A 32 -10.04 -7.89 1.64
CA THR A 32 -8.70 -7.42 1.22
C THR A 32 -8.75 -6.24 0.22
N GLU A 33 -7.81 -5.29 0.32
CA GLU A 33 -7.50 -4.23 -0.68
C GLU A 33 -6.02 -3.79 -0.53
N SER A 34 -5.34 -3.36 -1.59
CA SER A 34 -3.87 -3.14 -1.62
C SER A 34 -3.45 -1.74 -2.13
N VAL A 35 -2.34 -1.16 -1.61
CA VAL A 35 -1.71 0.08 -2.12
C VAL A 35 -0.19 0.05 -1.93
N ILE A 36 0.60 0.38 -2.96
CA ILE A 36 2.01 -0.05 -3.10
C ILE A 36 3.03 1.10 -2.94
N THR A 37 4.26 0.77 -2.53
CA THR A 37 5.45 1.65 -2.53
C THR A 37 6.51 1.11 -3.51
N ASP A 38 7.29 2.00 -4.14
CA ASP A 38 7.98 1.72 -5.42
C ASP A 38 9.51 1.88 -5.38
N CYS A 39 10.23 1.09 -6.19
CA CYS A 39 11.68 1.18 -6.45
C CYS A 39 11.97 0.69 -7.89
N LYS A 40 13.14 1.03 -8.49
CA LYS A 40 13.51 0.62 -9.87
C LYS A 40 14.25 -0.74 -9.95
N PRO A 41 13.70 -1.79 -10.58
CA PRO A 41 14.37 -3.08 -10.82
C PRO A 41 15.22 -3.07 -12.11
N PRO A 42 15.94 -4.16 -12.46
CA PRO A 42 16.54 -4.29 -13.78
C PRO A 42 15.47 -4.43 -14.88
N LYS A 43 15.72 -3.84 -16.05
CA LYS A 43 14.82 -3.87 -17.20
C LYS A 43 14.90 -5.22 -17.91
N TRP A 44 13.76 -5.78 -18.33
CA TRP A 44 13.73 -6.92 -19.25
C TRP A 44 14.33 -6.56 -20.61
N THR A 45 15.40 -7.25 -20.99
CA THR A 45 16.22 -6.98 -22.17
C THR A 45 16.71 -8.30 -22.80
N PRO A 46 15.79 -9.15 -23.27
CA PRO A 46 16.16 -10.44 -23.84
C PRO A 46 17.09 -10.25 -25.05
N PRO A 47 18.09 -11.13 -25.24
CA PRO A 47 18.92 -11.09 -26.44
C PRO A 47 18.06 -11.33 -27.69
N PRO A 48 18.44 -10.73 -28.84
CA PRO A 48 17.66 -10.85 -30.07
C PRO A 48 17.61 -12.27 -30.64
N GLU A 49 18.56 -13.12 -30.25
CA GLU A 49 18.63 -14.53 -30.63
C GLU A 49 18.93 -15.38 -29.39
N PRO A 50 18.39 -16.60 -29.28
CA PRO A 50 18.73 -17.54 -28.22
C PRO A 50 20.24 -17.78 -28.15
N ARG A 51 20.78 -17.75 -26.92
CA ARG A 51 22.20 -18.03 -26.65
C ARG A 51 22.31 -19.12 -25.61
N GLN A 52 23.32 -19.98 -25.76
CA GLN A 52 23.62 -21.00 -24.78
C GLN A 52 24.37 -20.37 -23.60
N LEU A 53 23.75 -20.38 -22.43
CA LEU A 53 24.32 -19.86 -21.18
C LEU A 53 25.18 -20.91 -20.48
N SER A 54 26.14 -20.44 -19.70
CA SER A 54 26.88 -21.30 -18.76
C SER A 54 25.99 -21.61 -17.55
N PRO A 55 26.05 -22.82 -16.98
CA PRO A 55 25.29 -23.13 -15.77
C PRO A 55 25.82 -22.33 -14.57
N ASP A 56 24.93 -22.09 -13.61
CA ASP A 56 25.27 -21.46 -12.33
C ASP A 56 26.40 -22.24 -11.64
N ASN A 57 27.47 -21.54 -11.27
CA ASN A 57 28.68 -22.14 -10.68
C ASN A 57 29.22 -21.36 -9.47
N GLY A 58 28.47 -20.38 -8.99
CA GLY A 58 28.81 -19.54 -7.83
C GLY A 58 28.34 -20.10 -6.49
N GLU A 59 28.81 -19.46 -5.42
CA GLU A 59 28.24 -19.59 -4.08
C GLU A 59 27.14 -18.53 -3.91
N TYR A 60 25.93 -18.97 -3.59
CA TYR A 60 24.76 -18.09 -3.46
C TYR A 60 24.23 -18.18 -2.04
N PHE A 61 24.06 -17.03 -1.39
CA PHE A 61 23.46 -16.96 -0.06
C PHE A 61 21.96 -17.21 -0.13
N ARG A 62 21.42 -17.92 0.85
CA ARG A 62 19.97 -18.14 0.99
C ARG A 62 19.20 -16.84 1.21
N GLU A 63 19.83 -15.89 1.90
CA GLU A 63 19.33 -14.53 2.12
C GLU A 63 20.53 -13.56 1.96
N PRO A 64 20.62 -12.84 0.83
CA PRO A 64 21.72 -11.89 0.58
C PRO A 64 21.81 -10.75 1.59
N ASN A 65 20.69 -10.12 1.96
CA ASN A 65 20.67 -9.04 2.96
C ASN A 65 21.14 -9.53 4.34
N ALA A 66 20.81 -10.75 4.76
CA ALA A 66 21.32 -11.33 6.00
C ALA A 66 22.83 -11.59 5.89
N ALA A 67 23.32 -12.01 4.73
CA ALA A 67 24.76 -12.22 4.53
C ALA A 67 25.56 -10.91 4.57
N HIS A 68 24.97 -9.81 4.07
CA HIS A 68 25.56 -8.47 4.05
C HIS A 68 25.32 -7.66 5.34
N PHE A 69 24.19 -7.85 6.01
CA PHE A 69 23.77 -7.12 7.21
C PHE A 69 23.23 -8.08 8.29
N PRO A 70 24.07 -8.97 8.84
CA PRO A 70 23.66 -10.13 9.62
C PRO A 70 23.00 -9.79 10.96
N LYS A 71 23.30 -8.63 11.54
CA LYS A 71 22.72 -8.20 12.82
C LYS A 71 21.24 -7.82 12.66
N HIS A 72 20.88 -7.14 11.56
CA HIS A 72 19.54 -6.60 11.33
C HIS A 72 19.10 -6.76 9.86
N PRO A 73 18.79 -7.97 9.38
CA PRO A 73 18.59 -8.25 7.95
C PRO A 73 17.46 -7.46 7.25
N ILE A 74 16.49 -6.95 8.01
CA ILE A 74 15.37 -6.14 7.50
C ILE A 74 15.66 -4.64 7.52
N GLU A 75 16.67 -4.20 8.29
CA GLU A 75 17.00 -2.79 8.51
C GLU A 75 17.30 -2.00 7.23
N PRO A 76 17.99 -2.55 6.21
CA PRO A 76 18.17 -1.83 4.95
C PRO A 76 16.85 -1.46 4.27
N ALA A 77 15.86 -2.35 4.30
CA ALA A 77 14.55 -2.09 3.71
C ALA A 77 13.77 -1.02 4.50
N ILE A 78 13.83 -1.08 5.83
CA ILE A 78 13.20 -0.06 6.68
C ILE A 78 13.85 1.30 6.52
N THR A 79 15.18 1.33 6.39
CA THR A 79 15.93 2.56 6.17
C THR A 79 15.59 3.18 4.82
N ALA A 80 15.42 2.36 3.77
CA ALA A 80 14.95 2.82 2.46
C ALA A 80 13.52 3.37 2.53
N VAL A 81 12.58 2.69 3.20
CA VAL A 81 11.21 3.19 3.40
C VAL A 81 11.22 4.53 4.13
N LEU A 82 11.94 4.64 5.26
CA LEU A 82 12.05 5.89 6.01
C LEU A 82 12.69 7.03 5.20
N ALA A 83 13.58 6.73 4.27
CA ALA A 83 14.19 7.73 3.41
C ALA A 83 13.26 8.18 2.26
N MET A 84 12.45 7.26 1.73
CA MET A 84 11.58 7.52 0.58
C MET A 84 10.20 8.04 0.96
N ASP A 85 9.57 7.44 1.96
CA ASP A 85 8.23 7.73 2.42
C ASP A 85 8.06 7.38 3.91
N PRO A 86 8.43 8.29 4.83
CA PRO A 86 8.23 8.09 6.27
C PRO A 86 6.76 7.84 6.64
N GLU A 87 5.81 8.39 5.88
CA GLU A 87 4.38 8.30 6.15
C GLU A 87 3.84 6.88 5.95
N ALA A 88 4.46 6.11 5.05
CA ALA A 88 4.14 4.71 4.83
C ALA A 88 4.31 3.83 6.08
N THR A 89 4.97 4.35 7.14
CA THR A 89 5.19 3.63 8.41
C THR A 89 4.10 3.86 9.46
N ARG A 90 3.19 4.83 9.25
CA ARG A 90 2.20 5.26 10.26
C ARG A 90 1.11 4.21 10.51
N ASN A 91 0.48 3.74 9.45
CA ASN A 91 -0.65 2.80 9.51
C ASN A 91 -0.19 1.40 9.12
N VAL A 92 0.71 0.83 9.92
CA VAL A 92 1.27 -0.50 9.67
C VAL A 92 1.13 -1.33 10.92
N ASP A 93 0.54 -2.52 10.77
CA ASP A 93 0.38 -3.51 11.83
C ASP A 93 1.49 -4.56 11.75
N ILE A 94 1.86 -4.97 10.53
CA ILE A 94 2.85 -6.04 10.30
C ILE A 94 3.87 -5.64 9.24
N VAL A 95 5.15 -5.77 9.59
CA VAL A 95 6.26 -5.78 8.62
C VAL A 95 6.69 -7.22 8.39
N ALA A 96 6.72 -7.66 7.13
CA ALA A 96 7.13 -8.99 6.78
C ALA A 96 7.97 -9.02 5.50
N CYS A 97 8.47 -10.20 5.15
CA CYS A 97 9.00 -10.45 3.82
C CYS A 97 8.16 -11.50 3.10
N GLY A 98 8.22 -11.54 1.76
CA GLY A 98 7.44 -12.49 0.98
C GLY A 98 7.65 -13.96 1.39
N SER A 99 8.83 -14.29 1.92
CA SER A 99 9.09 -15.64 2.43
C SER A 99 8.54 -15.90 3.82
N THR A 100 8.46 -14.92 4.73
CA THR A 100 7.90 -15.17 6.06
C THR A 100 6.40 -15.39 5.96
N LEU A 101 5.69 -14.54 5.20
CA LEU A 101 4.27 -14.78 4.87
C LEU A 101 4.07 -16.07 4.06
N GLY A 102 4.92 -16.31 3.05
CA GLY A 102 4.88 -17.55 2.28
C GLY A 102 5.07 -18.81 3.12
N ASN A 103 5.91 -18.75 4.16
CA ASN A 103 6.12 -19.88 5.08
C ASN A 103 4.90 -20.10 6.00
N LEU A 104 4.28 -19.04 6.52
CA LEU A 104 3.04 -19.15 7.29
C LEU A 104 1.88 -19.72 6.43
N LEU A 105 1.77 -19.27 5.18
CA LEU A 105 0.79 -19.81 4.24
C LEU A 105 1.05 -21.29 3.93
N ARG A 106 2.32 -21.69 3.75
CA ARG A 106 2.72 -23.10 3.59
C ARG A 106 2.36 -23.93 4.82
N PHE A 107 2.55 -23.40 6.03
CA PHE A 107 2.13 -24.07 7.26
C PHE A 107 0.62 -24.35 7.26
N ILE A 108 -0.21 -23.36 6.94
CA ILE A 108 -1.68 -23.55 6.83
C ILE A 108 -2.06 -24.60 5.80
N ARG A 109 -1.24 -24.78 4.76
CA ARG A 109 -1.40 -25.77 3.70
C ARG A 109 -0.73 -27.12 4.01
N GLY A 110 -0.01 -27.26 5.13
CA GLY A 110 0.64 -28.50 5.57
C GLY A 110 2.01 -28.77 4.95
N GLU A 111 2.81 -27.74 4.67
CA GLU A 111 4.08 -27.85 3.94
C GLU A 111 5.29 -27.30 4.74
N LYS A 112 6.50 -27.86 4.46
CA LYS A 112 7.90 -27.46 4.80
C LYS A 112 8.23 -26.82 6.16
N GLN A 113 9.33 -27.28 6.75
CA GLN A 113 9.91 -26.73 7.97
C GLN A 113 10.42 -25.29 7.81
N PHE A 114 10.28 -24.47 8.85
CA PHE A 114 10.87 -23.14 8.93
C PHE A 114 11.05 -22.66 10.37
N ARG A 115 11.88 -21.64 10.53
CA ARG A 115 12.00 -20.84 11.75
C ARG A 115 11.90 -19.35 11.40
N MET A 116 11.28 -18.57 12.26
CA MET A 116 11.24 -17.11 12.13
C MET A 116 11.14 -16.44 13.48
N LEU A 117 11.67 -15.22 13.56
CA LEU A 117 11.53 -14.36 14.73
C LEU A 117 10.30 -13.46 14.53
N VAL A 118 9.66 -13.14 15.64
CA VAL A 118 8.55 -12.19 15.72
C VAL A 118 8.91 -11.18 16.81
N GLU A 119 8.99 -9.90 16.47
CA GLU A 119 9.26 -8.84 17.43
C GLU A 119 8.25 -7.70 17.31
N LEU A 120 7.77 -7.20 18.45
CA LEU A 120 6.97 -5.99 18.55
C LEU A 120 7.90 -4.76 18.66
N VAL A 121 7.83 -3.88 17.67
CA VAL A 121 8.63 -2.65 17.59
C VAL A 121 7.69 -1.46 17.39
N GLU A 122 7.58 -0.61 18.41
CA GLU A 122 6.72 0.59 18.39
C GLU A 122 5.27 0.31 17.96
N GLY A 123 4.71 -0.79 18.48
CA GLY A 123 3.35 -1.24 18.17
C GLY A 123 3.19 -2.05 16.89
N VAL A 124 4.27 -2.31 16.14
CA VAL A 124 4.25 -3.07 14.88
C VAL A 124 4.91 -4.42 15.04
N VAL A 125 4.32 -5.46 14.46
CA VAL A 125 4.88 -6.82 14.50
C VAL A 125 5.79 -7.05 13.30
N PHE A 126 7.06 -7.36 13.56
CA PHE A 126 8.05 -7.69 12.54
C PHE A 126 8.22 -9.20 12.42
N LEU A 127 8.04 -9.76 11.22
CA LEU A 127 8.26 -11.17 10.89
C LEU A 127 9.57 -11.35 10.13
N ILE A 128 10.56 -11.98 10.76
CA ILE A 128 11.95 -12.01 10.28
C ILE A 128 12.42 -13.44 10.09
N ARG A 129 13.09 -13.73 8.99
CA ARG A 129 13.65 -15.07 8.75
C ARG A 129 14.70 -15.42 9.81
N ARG A 130 14.66 -16.67 10.31
CA ARG A 130 15.68 -17.21 11.21
C ARG A 130 16.39 -18.38 10.51
N GLU A 131 17.41 -18.05 9.72
CA GLU A 131 18.30 -19.05 9.12
C GLU A 131 19.27 -19.60 10.15
N ASN A 132 19.91 -20.74 9.86
CA ASN A 132 20.86 -21.34 10.80
C ASN A 132 22.09 -20.45 10.99
N THR A 133 22.52 -19.81 9.90
CA THR A 133 23.60 -18.82 9.89
C THR A 133 23.27 -17.74 8.88
N ALA A 134 23.67 -16.50 9.16
CA ALA A 134 23.41 -15.37 8.26
C ALA A 134 24.04 -15.52 6.86
N ARG A 135 25.13 -16.30 6.76
CA ARG A 135 25.83 -16.63 5.50
C ARG A 135 25.53 -18.05 5.01
N GLU A 136 24.36 -18.59 5.34
CA GLU A 136 23.95 -19.91 4.85
C GLU A 136 23.90 -19.93 3.32
N LEU A 137 24.60 -20.87 2.70
CA LEU A 137 24.66 -21.04 1.25
C LEU A 137 23.55 -21.99 0.77
N ILE A 138 23.07 -21.76 -0.44
CA ILE A 138 22.18 -22.69 -1.14
C ILE A 138 23.02 -23.92 -1.54
N PRO A 139 22.70 -25.12 -1.04
CA PRO A 139 23.50 -26.30 -1.34
C PRO A 139 23.24 -26.78 -2.78
N ASN A 140 24.31 -27.18 -3.47
CA ASN A 140 24.24 -27.80 -4.80
C ASN A 140 23.48 -26.97 -5.85
N VAL A 141 23.74 -25.65 -5.93
CA VAL A 141 23.15 -24.81 -6.98
C VAL A 141 23.50 -25.39 -8.35
N ARG A 142 22.46 -25.71 -9.11
CA ARG A 142 22.51 -26.27 -10.46
C ARG A 142 21.40 -25.63 -11.26
N GLY A 143 21.64 -25.45 -12.55
CA GLY A 143 20.69 -24.83 -13.46
C GLY A 143 21.16 -23.44 -13.87
N TYR A 144 20.20 -22.56 -14.10
CA TYR A 144 20.41 -21.26 -14.75
C TYR A 144 19.53 -20.20 -14.07
N GLY A 145 19.27 -20.36 -12.77
CA GLY A 145 18.38 -19.49 -12.01
C GLY A 145 18.99 -18.12 -11.74
N HIS A 146 20.31 -17.98 -11.83
CA HIS A 146 21.03 -16.74 -11.64
C HIS A 146 21.61 -16.19 -12.96
N THR A 147 22.24 -17.06 -13.75
CA THR A 147 22.83 -16.71 -15.04
C THR A 147 21.81 -16.26 -16.10
N PHE A 148 20.57 -16.78 -16.07
CA PHE A 148 19.52 -16.35 -16.99
C PHE A 148 19.04 -14.91 -16.72
N PRO A 149 18.64 -14.52 -15.49
CA PRO A 149 18.37 -13.12 -15.18
C PRO A 149 19.49 -12.15 -15.59
N GLU A 150 20.75 -12.49 -15.34
CA GLU A 150 21.90 -11.64 -15.75
C GLU A 150 21.96 -11.42 -17.27
N ALA A 151 21.61 -12.44 -18.05
CA ALA A 151 21.70 -12.40 -19.51
C ALA A 151 20.45 -11.79 -20.18
N TYR A 152 19.31 -11.77 -19.48
CA TYR A 152 18.00 -11.34 -20.00
C TYR A 152 17.46 -10.06 -19.37
N THR A 153 18.22 -9.47 -18.44
CA THR A 153 17.89 -8.18 -17.83
C THR A 153 19.08 -7.24 -17.80
N THR A 154 18.82 -5.94 -17.78
CA THR A 154 19.85 -4.90 -17.75
C THR A 154 19.56 -3.89 -16.64
N TRP A 155 20.54 -3.65 -15.77
CA TRP A 155 20.52 -2.50 -14.88
C TRP A 155 20.75 -1.21 -15.68
N GLU A 156 19.81 -0.28 -15.58
CA GLU A 156 19.95 1.04 -16.20
C GLU A 156 21.04 1.89 -15.52
N ALA A 157 21.50 2.93 -16.22
CA ALA A 157 22.70 3.69 -15.82
C ALA A 157 22.62 4.31 -14.43
N ASP A 158 21.42 4.69 -13.98
CA ASP A 158 21.10 5.30 -12.69
C ASP A 158 21.12 4.32 -11.50
N VAL A 159 21.06 3.02 -11.77
CA VAL A 159 21.09 1.94 -10.77
C VAL A 159 22.15 0.87 -11.09
N LYS A 160 23.05 1.14 -12.04
CA LYS A 160 24.09 0.22 -12.49
C LYS A 160 25.08 -0.05 -11.36
N GLY A 161 25.37 -1.33 -11.11
CA GLY A 161 26.19 -1.79 -9.99
C GLY A 161 25.39 -2.28 -8.78
N SER A 162 24.05 -2.23 -8.84
CA SER A 162 23.17 -2.89 -7.88
C SER A 162 23.38 -4.41 -7.90
N VAL A 163 23.31 -5.03 -6.72
CA VAL A 163 23.48 -6.49 -6.55
C VAL A 163 22.13 -7.21 -6.52
N THR A 164 21.13 -6.63 -5.84
CA THR A 164 19.76 -7.16 -5.77
C THR A 164 18.76 -6.01 -5.81
N HIS A 165 17.53 -6.28 -6.26
CA HIS A 165 16.41 -5.35 -6.16
C HIS A 165 15.46 -5.81 -5.05
N GLN A 166 15.38 -5.05 -3.96
CA GLN A 166 14.46 -5.31 -2.86
C GLN A 166 13.32 -4.29 -2.91
N ARG A 167 12.10 -4.76 -3.18
CA ARG A 167 10.90 -3.93 -3.19
C ARG A 167 10.16 -4.06 -1.87
N VAL A 168 9.56 -2.97 -1.40
CA VAL A 168 8.62 -2.97 -0.27
C VAL A 168 7.28 -2.49 -0.78
N ILE A 169 6.24 -3.28 -0.56
CA ILE A 169 4.87 -2.93 -0.94
C ILE A 169 4.00 -2.84 0.31
N SER A 170 2.95 -2.01 0.27
CA SER A 170 1.90 -2.03 1.27
C SER A 170 0.66 -2.75 0.74
N TYR A 171 -0.09 -3.39 1.63
CA TYR A 171 -1.45 -3.85 1.35
C TYR A 171 -2.18 -4.25 2.62
N ARG A 172 -3.51 -4.25 2.56
CA ARG A 172 -4.36 -4.74 3.64
C ARG A 172 -4.76 -6.19 3.40
N PHE A 173 -4.50 -7.03 4.39
CA PHE A 173 -4.92 -8.43 4.40
C PHE A 173 -5.46 -8.83 5.77
N GLY A 174 -6.59 -9.54 5.82
CA GLY A 174 -7.13 -9.99 7.11
C GLY A 174 -7.53 -8.84 8.05
N GLY A 175 -7.77 -7.62 7.54
CA GLY A 175 -7.99 -6.43 8.36
C GLY A 175 -6.73 -5.83 9.00
N LEU A 176 -5.54 -6.31 8.62
CA LEU A 176 -4.23 -5.80 9.07
C LEU A 176 -3.53 -5.11 7.90
N GLU A 177 -2.86 -3.99 8.17
CA GLU A 177 -2.03 -3.27 7.21
C GLU A 177 -0.60 -3.83 7.21
N PHE A 178 -0.12 -4.26 6.04
CA PHE A 178 1.19 -4.85 5.86
C PHE A 178 2.17 -3.91 5.17
N LEU A 179 3.44 -3.99 5.57
CA LEU A 179 4.58 -3.69 4.71
C LEU A 179 5.31 -4.99 4.38
N VAL A 180 5.37 -5.35 3.10
CA VAL A 180 5.96 -6.62 2.65
C VAL A 180 7.15 -6.35 1.75
N ARG A 181 8.33 -6.80 2.20
CA ARG A 181 9.57 -6.80 1.42
C ARG A 181 9.70 -8.06 0.56
N PHE A 182 9.99 -7.93 -0.72
CA PHE A 182 10.36 -9.06 -1.58
C PHE A 182 11.43 -8.67 -2.61
N GLU A 183 12.04 -9.68 -3.22
CA GLU A 183 12.99 -9.49 -4.32
C GLU A 183 12.22 -9.65 -5.64
N GLY A 184 12.23 -8.61 -6.46
CA GLY A 184 11.64 -8.64 -7.80
C GLY A 184 12.73 -8.92 -8.85
N ASP A 185 12.45 -9.84 -9.78
CA ASP A 185 13.45 -10.27 -10.79
C ASP A 185 13.68 -9.22 -11.88
N GLY A 186 12.72 -8.31 -12.09
CA GLY A 186 12.85 -7.19 -13.02
C GLY A 186 11.53 -6.50 -13.33
N TYR A 187 11.53 -5.66 -14.36
CA TYR A 187 10.30 -5.08 -14.91
C TYR A 187 10.23 -5.13 -16.44
N ILE A 188 9.01 -5.11 -16.99
CA ILE A 188 8.68 -5.07 -18.42
C ILE A 188 7.72 -3.89 -18.67
N TRP A 189 8.12 -2.93 -19.51
CA TRP A 189 7.22 -1.93 -20.08
C TRP A 189 6.50 -2.50 -21.30
N ASP A 190 5.21 -2.24 -21.42
CA ASP A 190 4.46 -2.56 -22.63
C ASP A 190 4.76 -1.49 -23.68
N ASP A 191 5.57 -1.84 -24.69
CA ASP A 191 6.02 -0.93 -25.76
C ASP A 191 4.87 -0.35 -26.62
N ASP A 192 3.64 -0.86 -26.47
CA ASP A 192 2.47 -0.32 -27.16
C ASP A 192 1.96 1.00 -26.54
N GLU A 193 2.20 1.26 -25.24
CA GLU A 193 1.85 2.55 -24.61
C GLU A 193 2.92 3.62 -24.87
N ALA A 194 4.19 3.23 -25.05
CA ALA A 194 5.30 4.15 -25.32
C ALA A 194 5.17 4.87 -26.68
N LYS A 195 4.51 4.25 -27.67
CA LYS A 195 4.25 4.86 -28.98
C LYS A 195 3.19 5.97 -28.91
N ASP A 196 2.22 5.82 -28.00
CA ASP A 196 1.18 6.84 -27.78
C ASP A 196 1.70 8.07 -27.02
N GLU A 197 2.73 7.89 -26.18
CA GLU A 197 3.39 9.00 -25.47
C GLU A 197 4.37 9.78 -26.36
N GLU A 198 5.11 9.12 -27.26
CA GLU A 198 5.98 9.82 -28.23
C GLU A 198 5.19 10.68 -29.23
N GLU A 199 3.98 10.25 -29.63
CA GLU A 199 3.10 11.05 -30.50
C GLU A 199 2.39 12.20 -29.76
N ARG A 200 2.15 12.09 -28.45
CA ARG A 200 1.50 13.14 -27.63
C ARG A 200 2.48 14.13 -26.99
N GLY A 201 3.77 13.80 -26.95
CA GLY A 201 4.83 14.53 -26.24
C GLY A 201 5.64 15.55 -27.05
N ALA A 202 5.22 15.95 -28.25
CA ALA A 202 5.85 17.04 -29.00
C ALA A 202 5.47 18.42 -28.41
N GLY A 203 5.80 18.65 -27.14
CA GLY A 203 5.43 19.85 -26.39
C GLY A 203 6.34 20.08 -25.18
N THR A 204 7.56 20.54 -25.44
CA THR A 204 8.44 21.28 -24.51
C THR A 204 8.71 20.65 -23.13
N HIS A 205 9.73 19.79 -23.04
CA HIS A 205 10.63 19.81 -21.88
C HIS A 205 12.10 19.76 -22.37
N LYS A 206 12.86 20.79 -22.01
CA LYS A 206 14.29 20.92 -22.32
C LYS A 206 15.07 19.78 -21.66
N ARG A 207 15.60 18.89 -22.50
CA ARG A 207 16.68 17.95 -22.19
C ARG A 207 17.89 18.75 -21.70
N ALA A 208 18.16 18.74 -20.40
CA ALA A 208 19.44 19.19 -19.88
C ALA A 208 20.50 18.16 -20.32
N GLN A 209 21.29 18.53 -21.32
CA GLN A 209 22.50 17.81 -21.69
C GLN A 209 23.53 18.04 -20.58
N LEU A 210 24.01 16.95 -19.98
CA LEU A 210 25.28 16.93 -19.27
C LEU A 210 26.23 16.06 -20.10
N SER A 211 26.94 16.74 -21.00
CA SER A 211 28.20 16.28 -21.57
C SER A 211 29.31 16.53 -20.54
N ASP A 212 29.96 15.46 -20.11
CA ASP A 212 31.42 15.32 -20.02
C ASP A 212 31.74 14.17 -19.07
N LEU A 213 32.46 13.17 -19.58
CA LEU A 213 33.62 12.54 -18.95
C LEU A 213 34.19 11.50 -19.94
N ASP A 214 35.07 12.00 -20.80
CA ASP A 214 36.00 11.21 -21.59
C ASP A 214 37.08 10.64 -20.66
N ALA A 215 37.19 9.31 -20.58
CA ALA A 215 38.39 8.63 -20.10
C ALA A 215 38.60 7.33 -20.90
N PRO A 216 39.82 7.05 -21.39
CA PRO A 216 40.07 5.96 -22.33
C PRO A 216 39.94 4.62 -21.62
N GLN A 217 38.95 3.83 -22.03
CA GLN A 217 38.74 2.46 -21.57
C GLN A 217 39.84 1.55 -22.10
N THR A 218 40.75 1.13 -21.23
CA THR A 218 41.68 0.03 -21.51
C THR A 218 40.98 -1.31 -21.23
N ILE A 219 41.35 -2.34 -22.01
CA ILE A 219 40.75 -3.68 -21.98
C ILE A 219 40.84 -4.32 -20.58
N ASP A 220 41.87 -3.99 -19.79
CA ASP A 220 42.02 -4.46 -18.40
C ASP A 220 40.98 -3.85 -17.45
N GLY A 221 40.52 -2.62 -17.68
CA GLY A 221 39.45 -1.99 -16.89
C GLY A 221 38.08 -2.63 -17.12
N LEU A 222 37.85 -3.20 -18.32
CA LEU A 222 36.62 -3.90 -18.66
C LEU A 222 36.53 -5.27 -17.96
N VAL A 223 37.68 -5.92 -17.72
CA VAL A 223 37.77 -7.22 -17.05
C VAL A 223 37.54 -7.09 -15.54
N ASP A 224 38.07 -6.04 -14.90
CA ASP A 224 37.77 -5.74 -13.49
C ASP A 224 36.31 -5.32 -13.28
N GLU A 225 35.69 -4.69 -14.28
CA GLU A 225 34.28 -4.30 -14.24
C GLU A 225 33.33 -5.50 -14.49
N LEU A 226 33.75 -6.47 -15.30
CA LEU A 226 33.11 -7.79 -15.46
C LEU A 226 33.21 -8.65 -14.19
N HIS A 227 34.25 -8.47 -13.37
CA HIS A 227 34.39 -9.17 -12.10
C HIS A 227 33.46 -8.61 -10.99
N ARG A 228 33.05 -7.34 -11.08
CA ARG A 228 32.08 -6.74 -10.13
C ARG A 228 30.63 -7.16 -10.39
N ASN A 229 30.30 -7.52 -11.62
CA ASN A 229 28.94 -7.92 -12.03
C ASN A 229 28.68 -9.43 -11.95
N ARG A 230 29.54 -10.20 -11.28
CA ARG A 230 29.18 -11.58 -10.91
C ARG A 230 28.16 -11.52 -9.77
N LEU A 231 26.95 -12.05 -9.98
CA LEU A 231 26.02 -12.38 -8.87
C LEU A 231 26.65 -13.34 -7.84
N ALA A 232 27.83 -13.90 -8.13
CA ALA A 232 28.67 -14.64 -7.21
C ALA A 232 29.77 -13.74 -6.62
N GLY A 233 29.56 -13.27 -5.39
CA GLY A 233 30.67 -12.89 -4.51
C GLY A 233 30.91 -11.40 -4.25
N ALA A 234 29.86 -10.57 -4.16
CA ALA A 234 30.01 -9.31 -3.42
C ALA A 234 30.53 -9.63 -2.02
N ARG A 235 31.79 -9.26 -1.71
CA ARG A 235 32.35 -9.46 -0.36
C ARG A 235 31.43 -8.74 0.63
N PRO A 236 30.96 -9.41 1.69
CA PRO A 236 30.21 -8.73 2.74
C PRO A 236 31.08 -7.58 3.26
N ALA A 237 30.60 -6.35 3.13
CA ALA A 237 31.16 -5.26 3.88
C ALA A 237 30.72 -5.46 5.34
N ASP A 238 31.66 -5.66 6.27
CA ASP A 238 31.40 -5.62 7.71
C ASP A 238 31.16 -4.15 8.15
N GLY A 239 30.23 -3.47 7.48
CA GLY A 239 29.80 -2.12 7.81
C GLY A 239 28.65 -2.18 8.81
N ASP A 240 28.80 -1.52 9.95
CA ASP A 240 27.75 -1.41 10.97
C ASP A 240 26.65 -0.38 10.59
N SER A 241 26.75 0.29 9.44
CA SER A 241 25.83 1.35 9.01
C SER A 241 25.36 1.20 7.56
N VAL A 242 24.06 1.34 7.34
CA VAL A 242 23.44 1.39 5.99
C VAL A 242 23.60 2.80 5.42
N ASN A 243 24.23 2.91 4.24
CA ASN A 243 24.28 4.16 3.47
C ASN A 243 23.16 4.18 2.44
N VAL A 244 22.32 5.22 2.48
CA VAL A 244 21.25 5.42 1.49
C VAL A 244 21.75 6.35 0.39
N THR A 245 21.62 5.90 -0.86
CA THR A 245 21.86 6.72 -2.06
C THR A 245 20.60 6.74 -2.90
N TYR A 246 20.23 7.91 -3.41
CA TYR A 246 19.08 8.06 -4.31
C TYR A 246 19.51 7.81 -5.75
N GLY A 247 18.80 6.92 -6.44
CA GLY A 247 19.03 6.55 -7.83
C GLY A 247 17.86 5.75 -8.37
N GLY A 248 17.63 5.83 -9.68
CA GLY A 248 16.44 5.23 -10.30
C GLY A 248 15.21 6.13 -10.30
N SER A 249 14.23 5.76 -11.11
CA SER A 249 12.85 6.27 -11.11
C SER A 249 11.89 5.21 -10.58
N LEU A 250 10.77 5.62 -9.99
CA LEU A 250 9.75 4.67 -9.53
C LEU A 250 9.23 3.85 -10.73
N VAL A 251 9.21 2.52 -10.58
CA VAL A 251 8.62 1.60 -11.56
C VAL A 251 7.35 1.06 -10.96
N ASP A 252 6.23 1.29 -11.65
CA ASP A 252 4.91 0.81 -11.25
C ASP A 252 4.94 -0.70 -10.99
N GLN A 253 4.23 -1.14 -9.95
CA GLN A 253 4.05 -2.56 -9.65
C GLN A 253 3.52 -3.32 -10.86
N GLU A 254 2.66 -2.70 -11.68
CA GLU A 254 2.06 -3.31 -12.87
C GLU A 254 3.11 -3.83 -13.87
N CYS A 255 4.31 -3.26 -13.85
CA CYS A 255 5.42 -3.64 -14.72
C CYS A 255 6.29 -4.77 -14.16
N ILE A 256 6.16 -5.12 -12.87
CA ILE A 256 7.06 -6.04 -12.19
C ILE A 256 6.82 -7.49 -12.60
N PHE A 257 7.89 -8.24 -12.77
CA PHE A 257 7.82 -9.67 -13.02
C PHE A 257 8.62 -10.51 -12.02
N GLU A 258 8.18 -11.76 -11.89
CA GLU A 258 8.93 -12.88 -11.29
C GLU A 258 9.30 -13.85 -12.42
N LEU A 259 10.46 -14.48 -12.31
CA LEU A 259 11.04 -15.34 -13.33
C LEU A 259 11.37 -16.71 -12.77
N LYS A 260 11.12 -17.75 -13.56
CA LYS A 260 11.62 -19.10 -13.29
C LYS A 260 12.19 -19.75 -14.54
N THR A 261 13.30 -20.46 -14.35
CA THR A 261 13.90 -21.31 -15.37
C THR A 261 13.58 -22.78 -15.10
N ARG A 262 13.36 -23.55 -16.17
CA ARG A 262 13.14 -25.01 -16.10
C ARG A 262 13.82 -25.71 -17.27
N SER A 263 14.25 -26.95 -17.07
CA SER A 263 14.74 -27.77 -18.18
C SER A 263 13.56 -28.26 -19.03
N VAL A 264 13.70 -28.28 -20.35
CA VAL A 264 12.71 -28.90 -21.26
C VAL A 264 12.42 -30.36 -20.90
N ARG A 265 13.40 -31.07 -20.34
CA ARG A 265 13.22 -32.45 -19.84
C ARG A 265 12.18 -32.57 -18.73
N ARG A 266 11.90 -31.49 -17.98
CA ARG A 266 10.83 -31.46 -16.96
C ARG A 266 9.45 -31.36 -17.59
N LYS A 267 9.35 -30.73 -18.76
CA LYS A 267 8.12 -30.63 -19.56
C LYS A 267 7.77 -31.97 -20.22
N GLU A 268 8.79 -32.74 -20.58
CA GLU A 268 8.68 -34.05 -21.24
C GLU A 268 8.63 -35.24 -20.27
N ALA A 269 8.82 -35.01 -18.97
CA ALA A 269 8.78 -36.08 -17.98
C ALA A 269 7.36 -36.63 -17.79
N ASP A 270 7.24 -37.94 -17.54
CA ASP A 270 5.95 -38.60 -17.25
C ASP A 270 5.24 -38.03 -16.01
N THR A 271 5.97 -37.32 -15.15
CA THR A 271 5.43 -36.58 -13.99
C THR A 271 5.16 -35.13 -14.38
N PHE A 272 3.88 -34.75 -14.48
CA PHE A 272 3.48 -33.36 -14.67
C PHE A 272 3.93 -32.49 -13.48
N GLU A 273 4.75 -31.47 -13.74
CA GLU A 273 5.16 -30.45 -12.77
C GLU A 273 4.53 -29.11 -13.16
N ASP A 274 3.49 -28.69 -12.45
CA ASP A 274 2.85 -27.39 -12.66
C ASP A 274 3.69 -26.27 -12.06
N THR A 275 4.79 -25.95 -12.73
CA THR A 275 5.72 -24.90 -12.29
C THR A 275 5.00 -23.56 -12.11
N PHE A 276 4.00 -23.27 -12.94
CA PHE A 276 3.23 -22.04 -12.86
C PHE A 276 2.32 -22.03 -11.62
N GLY A 277 1.50 -23.06 -11.44
CA GLY A 277 0.64 -23.23 -10.27
C GLY A 277 1.40 -23.18 -8.95
N ASP A 278 2.60 -23.77 -8.91
CA ASP A 278 3.49 -23.74 -7.75
C ASP A 278 3.98 -22.33 -7.38
N GLN A 279 4.00 -21.38 -8.33
CA GLN A 279 4.39 -20.00 -8.07
C GLN A 279 3.22 -19.08 -7.67
N LEU A 280 1.96 -19.42 -7.99
CA LEU A 280 0.79 -18.59 -7.68
C LEU A 280 0.74 -18.08 -6.21
N PRO A 281 1.06 -18.87 -5.18
CA PRO A 281 1.04 -18.39 -3.80
C PRO A 281 2.11 -17.32 -3.54
N ARG A 282 3.28 -17.44 -4.18
CA ARG A 282 4.36 -16.45 -4.06
C ARG A 282 3.99 -15.16 -4.79
N LEU A 283 3.40 -15.28 -5.98
CA LEU A 283 2.92 -14.16 -6.78
C LEU A 283 1.81 -13.41 -6.06
N TRP A 284 0.90 -14.11 -5.37
CA TRP A 284 -0.12 -13.52 -4.52
C TRP A 284 0.50 -12.76 -3.33
N VAL A 285 1.44 -13.35 -2.57
CA VAL A 285 2.06 -12.65 -1.42
C VAL A 285 2.79 -11.36 -1.86
N ALA A 286 3.48 -11.40 -3.01
CA ALA A 286 4.27 -10.30 -3.53
C ALA A 286 3.48 -9.36 -4.47
N GLN A 287 2.21 -9.66 -4.75
CA GLN A 287 1.34 -8.93 -5.68
C GLN A 287 2.00 -8.71 -7.07
N ILE A 288 2.67 -9.74 -7.60
CA ILE A 288 3.42 -9.65 -8.86
C ILE A 288 2.49 -9.97 -10.05
N PRO A 289 2.34 -9.04 -11.02
CA PRO A 289 1.38 -9.18 -12.12
C PRO A 289 1.92 -9.89 -13.37
N LYS A 290 3.24 -9.97 -13.56
CA LYS A 290 3.86 -10.61 -14.73
C LYS A 290 4.72 -11.81 -14.29
N PHE A 291 4.66 -12.92 -15.03
CA PHE A 291 5.47 -14.11 -14.77
C PHE A 291 6.22 -14.53 -16.03
N VAL A 292 7.53 -14.71 -15.91
CA VAL A 292 8.41 -15.20 -16.97
C VAL A 292 8.79 -16.64 -16.71
N LEU A 293 8.38 -17.55 -17.59
CA LEU A 293 8.78 -18.96 -17.54
C LEU A 293 9.68 -19.27 -18.73
N ALA A 294 10.94 -19.59 -18.45
CA ALA A 294 11.95 -19.84 -19.46
C ALA A 294 12.41 -21.30 -19.43
N TYR A 295 12.10 -22.03 -20.50
CA TYR A 295 12.56 -23.41 -20.67
C TYR A 295 13.91 -23.45 -21.39
N HIS A 296 14.80 -24.34 -20.93
CA HIS A 296 16.11 -24.54 -21.53
C HIS A 296 16.44 -25.99 -21.84
N ASP A 297 17.22 -26.19 -22.90
CA ASP A 297 17.97 -27.41 -23.15
C ASP A 297 19.47 -27.14 -22.95
N HIS A 298 20.05 -27.67 -21.87
CA HIS A 298 21.46 -27.45 -21.50
C HIS A 298 21.95 -25.98 -21.60
N GLY A 299 21.10 -25.03 -21.20
CA GLY A 299 21.40 -23.60 -21.16
C GLY A 299 21.02 -22.82 -22.41
N LEU A 300 20.52 -23.49 -23.46
CA LEU A 300 19.92 -22.83 -24.61
C LEU A 300 18.43 -22.59 -24.33
N PHE A 301 18.01 -21.32 -24.33
CA PHE A 301 16.64 -20.90 -24.02
C PHE A 301 15.90 -20.47 -25.28
N GLU A 302 15.13 -21.39 -25.86
CA GLU A 302 14.34 -21.13 -27.08
C GLU A 302 12.87 -20.84 -26.79
N GLU A 303 12.39 -21.24 -25.61
CA GLU A 303 11.01 -21.07 -25.18
C GLU A 303 10.96 -20.21 -23.91
N VAL A 304 10.78 -18.90 -24.11
CA VAL A 304 10.62 -17.91 -23.03
C VAL A 304 9.21 -17.32 -23.11
N GLY A 305 8.36 -17.70 -22.17
CA GLY A 305 6.99 -17.21 -22.07
C GLY A 305 6.88 -16.08 -21.06
N VAL A 306 6.33 -14.94 -21.47
CA VAL A 306 5.89 -13.85 -20.58
C VAL A 306 4.37 -13.93 -20.49
N LYS A 307 3.84 -13.96 -19.26
CA LYS A 307 2.41 -14.06 -19.00
C LYS A 307 1.97 -12.96 -18.02
N ASP A 308 0.89 -12.26 -18.34
CA ASP A 308 0.12 -11.50 -17.34
C ASP A 308 -0.70 -12.49 -16.50
N VAL A 309 -0.47 -12.48 -15.19
CA VAL A 309 -1.00 -13.46 -14.24
C VAL A 309 -2.04 -12.87 -13.29
N ARG A 310 -2.47 -11.62 -13.50
CA ARG A 310 -3.41 -10.94 -12.59
C ARG A 310 -4.73 -11.70 -12.46
N SER A 311 -5.23 -12.26 -13.56
CA SER A 311 -6.44 -13.09 -13.55
C SER A 311 -6.20 -14.42 -12.83
N ASP A 312 -5.08 -15.09 -13.11
CA ASP A 312 -4.73 -16.36 -12.47
C ASP A 312 -4.55 -16.21 -10.94
N VAL A 313 -3.93 -15.12 -10.48
CA VAL A 313 -3.75 -14.84 -9.04
C VAL A 313 -5.09 -14.59 -8.35
N LYS A 314 -6.01 -13.86 -8.99
CA LYS A 314 -7.38 -13.66 -8.48
C LYS A 314 -8.18 -14.96 -8.43
N ASP A 315 -8.04 -15.80 -9.44
CA ASP A 315 -8.66 -17.12 -9.49
C ASP A 315 -8.09 -18.02 -8.38
N TRP A 316 -6.77 -18.01 -8.21
CA TRP A 316 -6.10 -18.72 -7.13
C TRP A 316 -6.56 -18.25 -5.75
N GLU A 317 -6.66 -16.94 -5.52
CA GLU A 317 -7.16 -16.36 -4.27
C GLU A 317 -8.57 -16.84 -3.95
N ARG A 318 -9.48 -16.78 -4.93
CA ARG A 318 -10.86 -17.27 -4.79
C ARG A 318 -10.90 -18.76 -4.43
N ASP A 319 -10.08 -19.56 -5.10
CA ASP A 319 -10.04 -21.00 -4.88
C ASP A 319 -9.37 -21.38 -3.54
N HIS A 320 -8.60 -20.47 -2.94
CA HIS A 320 -7.85 -20.69 -1.69
C HIS A 320 -8.36 -19.85 -0.52
N VAL A 321 -9.54 -19.22 -0.62
CA VAL A 321 -10.10 -18.33 0.41
C VAL A 321 -10.11 -18.97 1.81
N SER A 322 -10.41 -20.26 1.93
CA SER A 322 -10.39 -20.96 3.22
C SER A 322 -8.98 -21.05 3.83
N ALA A 323 -7.94 -21.23 3.02
CA ALA A 323 -6.56 -21.20 3.50
C ALA A 323 -6.12 -19.77 3.86
N LEU A 324 -6.51 -18.79 3.05
CA LEU A 324 -6.21 -17.38 3.31
C LEU A 324 -6.89 -16.86 4.57
N SER A 325 -8.15 -17.20 4.81
CA SER A 325 -8.83 -16.87 6.05
C SER A 325 -8.16 -17.47 7.29
N ARG A 326 -7.69 -18.72 7.21
CA ARG A 326 -6.91 -19.34 8.30
C ARG A 326 -5.56 -18.68 8.50
N LEU A 327 -4.92 -18.22 7.42
CA LEU A 327 -3.70 -17.40 7.51
C LEU A 327 -3.97 -16.08 8.24
N ALA A 328 -5.08 -15.39 7.94
CA ALA A 328 -5.48 -14.17 8.63
C ALA A 328 -5.69 -14.41 10.13
N ALA A 329 -6.43 -15.45 10.50
CA ALA A 329 -6.64 -15.82 11.90
C ALA A 329 -5.32 -16.16 12.62
N LEU A 330 -4.42 -16.89 11.95
CA LEU A 330 -3.08 -17.17 12.47
C LEU A 330 -2.26 -15.88 12.71
N LEU A 331 -2.32 -14.91 11.79
CA LEU A 331 -1.62 -13.63 11.94
C LEU A 331 -2.15 -12.83 13.13
N HIS A 332 -3.47 -12.72 13.29
CA HIS A 332 -4.09 -12.11 14.47
C HIS A 332 -3.69 -12.82 15.77
N ARG A 333 -3.61 -14.16 15.74
CA ARG A 333 -3.15 -14.94 16.89
C ARG A 333 -1.70 -14.65 17.23
N ILE A 334 -0.81 -14.58 16.24
CA ILE A 334 0.60 -14.22 16.42
C ILE A 334 0.73 -12.80 17.01
N VAL A 335 -0.03 -11.83 16.49
CA VAL A 335 -0.07 -10.46 17.01
C VAL A 335 -0.49 -10.46 18.49
N GLY A 336 -1.59 -11.12 18.83
CA GLY A 336 -2.04 -11.19 20.23
C GLY A 336 -1.03 -11.85 21.16
N LEU A 337 -0.36 -12.92 20.70
CA LEU A 337 0.67 -13.60 21.48
C LEU A 337 1.90 -12.72 21.72
N VAL A 338 2.45 -12.06 20.69
CA VAL A 338 3.64 -11.23 20.86
C VAL A 338 3.33 -9.97 21.67
N THR A 339 2.16 -9.36 21.50
CA THR A 339 1.74 -8.18 22.27
C THR A 339 1.50 -8.49 23.75
N SER A 340 1.15 -9.73 24.10
CA SER A 340 1.01 -10.16 25.50
C SER A 340 2.35 -10.34 26.23
N ARG A 341 3.48 -10.35 25.50
CA ARG A 341 4.79 -10.56 26.08
C ARG A 341 5.43 -9.27 26.59
N PRO A 342 6.04 -9.27 27.80
CA PRO A 342 6.74 -8.10 28.32
C PRO A 342 7.93 -7.65 27.46
N ASP A 343 8.62 -8.59 26.81
CA ASP A 343 9.76 -8.32 25.93
C ASP A 343 9.36 -8.12 24.46
N GLY A 344 8.08 -8.35 24.12
CA GLY A 344 7.57 -8.26 22.76
C GLY A 344 8.24 -9.20 21.77
N LYS A 345 8.77 -10.36 22.21
CA LYS A 345 9.62 -11.22 21.36
C LYS A 345 9.24 -12.69 21.38
N LEU A 346 9.17 -13.31 20.20
CA LEU A 346 8.87 -14.74 20.02
C LEU A 346 9.72 -15.35 18.92
N GLU A 347 9.91 -16.66 19.01
CA GLU A 347 10.38 -17.47 17.89
C GLU A 347 9.30 -18.47 17.48
N LEU A 348 8.97 -18.49 16.19
CA LEU A 348 8.07 -19.48 15.60
C LEU A 348 8.89 -20.58 14.93
N ARG A 349 8.53 -21.84 15.18
CA ARG A 349 9.14 -23.00 14.55
C ARG A 349 8.09 -23.97 14.05
N HIS A 350 8.19 -24.31 12.77
CA HIS A 350 7.46 -25.42 12.18
C HIS A 350 8.47 -26.53 11.86
N ASN A 351 8.38 -27.66 12.56
CA ASN A 351 9.29 -28.80 12.37
C ASN A 351 8.53 -30.09 12.01
N THR A 352 7.34 -30.26 12.60
CA THR A 352 6.48 -31.44 12.44
C THR A 352 5.20 -31.02 11.74
N MET A 353 4.69 -31.83 10.80
CA MET A 353 3.43 -31.54 10.12
C MET A 353 2.30 -31.27 11.13
N GLY A 354 1.52 -30.21 10.87
CA GLY A 354 0.31 -29.89 11.61
C GLY A 354 0.46 -28.85 12.73
N THR A 355 1.66 -28.65 13.26
CA THR A 355 1.86 -27.82 14.47
C THR A 355 2.90 -26.71 14.27
N LEU A 356 2.54 -25.49 14.68
CA LEU A 356 3.44 -24.35 14.77
C LEU A 356 3.80 -24.11 16.24
N GLU A 357 5.07 -24.32 16.58
CA GLU A 357 5.59 -24.07 17.92
C GLU A 357 5.85 -22.58 18.10
N VAL A 358 5.33 -21.99 19.18
CA VAL A 358 5.64 -20.63 19.63
C VAL A 358 6.57 -20.75 20.82
N ARG A 359 7.77 -20.19 20.72
CA ARG A 359 8.85 -20.35 21.69
C ARG A 359 9.39 -19.02 22.18
N GLU A 360 10.05 -19.03 23.33
CA GLU A 360 10.85 -17.90 23.80
C GLU A 360 11.99 -17.62 22.82
N GLN A 361 12.18 -16.35 22.46
CA GLN A 361 13.35 -15.92 21.70
C GLN A 361 14.56 -15.86 22.62
N LEU A 362 15.65 -16.49 22.20
CA LEU A 362 16.93 -16.46 22.92
C LEU A 362 17.77 -15.25 22.51
N ALA A 363 18.72 -14.86 23.38
CA ALA A 363 19.53 -13.65 23.21
C ALA A 363 20.44 -13.65 21.98
N ASP A 364 20.76 -14.83 21.42
CA ASP A 364 21.53 -14.98 20.17
C ASP A 364 20.77 -14.49 18.93
N ALA A 365 19.47 -14.22 19.06
CA ALA A 365 18.67 -13.68 17.98
C ALA A 365 18.82 -12.17 17.77
N GLY A 366 19.21 -11.44 18.82
CA GLY A 366 19.35 -9.98 18.77
C GLY A 366 18.01 -9.23 18.67
N ASP A 367 18.10 -7.96 18.27
CA ASP A 367 16.97 -7.08 18.00
C ASP A 367 16.74 -6.96 16.50
N THR A 368 15.50 -6.71 16.11
CA THR A 368 15.09 -6.54 14.70
C THR A 368 15.76 -5.35 14.02
N LEU A 369 15.82 -4.23 14.73
CA LEU A 369 16.41 -2.97 14.26
C LEU A 369 17.49 -2.54 15.24
N SER A 370 18.54 -1.92 14.70
CA SER A 370 19.52 -1.19 15.49
C SER A 370 18.84 -0.07 16.28
N ALA A 371 19.41 0.30 17.44
CA ALA A 371 18.86 1.37 18.26
C ALA A 371 18.67 2.70 17.49
N PRO A 372 19.60 3.14 16.61
CA PRO A 372 19.39 4.32 15.78
C PRO A 372 18.19 4.21 14.82
N VAL A 373 18.04 3.08 14.11
CA VAL A 373 16.92 2.91 13.17
C VAL A 373 15.61 2.72 13.91
N ARG A 374 15.61 2.06 15.08
CA ARG A 374 14.43 1.99 15.96
C ARG A 374 13.96 3.37 16.40
N ALA A 375 14.89 4.28 16.74
CA ALA A 375 14.56 5.66 17.08
C ALA A 375 14.00 6.44 15.88
N LEU A 376 14.55 6.24 14.67
CA LEU A 376 14.00 6.83 13.45
C LEU A 376 12.59 6.30 13.13
N TRP A 377 12.39 4.99 13.29
CA TRP A 377 11.09 4.34 13.13
C TRP A 377 10.06 4.88 14.12
N ALA A 378 10.43 4.96 15.40
CA ALA A 378 9.58 5.56 16.44
C ALA A 378 9.24 7.00 16.07
N LYS A 379 10.24 7.82 15.70
CA LYS A 379 10.03 9.21 15.31
C LYS A 379 9.06 9.34 14.14
N ALA A 380 9.23 8.55 13.06
CA ALA A 380 8.33 8.60 11.90
C ALA A 380 6.88 8.24 12.25
N ARG A 381 6.69 7.36 13.24
CA ARG A 381 5.37 6.96 13.76
C ARG A 381 4.80 7.92 14.80
N SER A 382 5.64 8.63 15.56
CA SER A 382 5.23 9.58 16.61
C SER A 382 4.90 10.98 16.08
N ILE A 383 4.94 11.22 14.77
CA ILE A 383 4.40 12.46 14.19
C ILE A 383 2.86 12.37 14.21
N ASP A 384 2.26 12.42 15.40
CA ASP A 384 1.21 13.37 15.77
C ASP A 384 0.94 13.33 17.30
N ASP A 385 1.52 14.29 18.05
CA ASP A 385 0.93 14.95 19.22
C ASP A 385 1.96 15.93 19.84
N GLY A 386 1.87 17.21 19.46
CA GLY A 386 2.25 18.33 20.33
C GLY A 386 3.72 18.52 20.72
N ALA A 387 4.65 18.68 19.77
CA ALA A 387 5.92 19.36 20.05
C ALA A 387 6.58 19.94 18.79
N MET A 388 6.01 21.05 18.31
CA MET A 388 6.75 22.07 17.57
C MET A 388 7.95 22.55 18.41
N SER A 389 9.13 21.97 18.22
CA SER A 389 10.38 22.63 18.57
C SER A 389 10.70 23.65 17.48
N LYS A 390 9.99 24.79 17.54
CA LYS A 390 10.32 26.19 17.17
C LYS A 390 11.19 26.55 15.94
N GLU A 391 11.61 25.63 15.09
CA GLU A 391 12.43 25.95 13.90
C GLU A 391 11.79 25.58 12.55
N SER A 392 10.64 24.87 12.52
CA SER A 392 9.93 24.49 11.28
C SER A 392 8.51 25.07 11.14
N ALA A 393 8.14 26.06 11.96
CA ALA A 393 6.79 26.64 11.93
C ALA A 393 6.50 27.50 10.69
N SER A 394 7.48 27.77 9.82
CA SER A 394 7.23 28.48 8.56
C SER A 394 6.67 27.58 7.46
N ASP A 395 7.23 26.37 7.29
CA ASP A 395 6.97 25.58 6.08
C ASP A 395 5.65 24.77 6.18
N SER A 396 5.31 24.26 7.37
CA SER A 396 4.07 23.49 7.57
C SER A 396 2.78 24.33 7.48
N ASP A 397 2.83 25.60 7.90
CA ASP A 397 1.72 26.54 7.72
C ASP A 397 1.60 26.99 6.26
N GLU A 398 2.71 27.02 5.49
CA GLU A 398 2.69 27.31 4.06
C GLU A 398 2.09 26.15 3.24
N ASP A 399 2.49 24.91 3.50
CA ASP A 399 1.94 23.71 2.81
C ASP A 399 0.44 23.53 3.09
N ALA A 400 0.01 23.67 4.35
CA ALA A 400 -1.40 23.57 4.73
C ALA A 400 -2.23 24.70 4.09
N LYS A 401 -1.64 25.88 3.90
CA LYS A 401 -2.27 27.02 3.23
C LYS A 401 -2.33 26.82 1.71
N GLU A 402 -1.31 26.24 1.10
CA GLU A 402 -1.30 25.87 -0.31
C GLU A 402 -2.37 24.82 -0.60
N ASP A 403 -2.44 23.76 0.21
CA ASP A 403 -3.46 22.73 0.11
C ASP A 403 -4.88 23.29 0.32
N SER A 404 -5.07 24.15 1.34
CA SER A 404 -6.35 24.81 1.60
C SER A 404 -6.79 25.68 0.42
N SER A 405 -5.84 26.39 -0.20
CA SER A 405 -6.08 27.21 -1.39
C SER A 405 -6.47 26.33 -2.58
N ARG A 406 -5.77 25.21 -2.78
CA ARG A 406 -6.06 24.26 -3.85
C ARG A 406 -7.43 23.58 -3.67
N ILE A 407 -7.79 23.20 -2.45
CA ILE A 407 -9.11 22.65 -2.10
C ILE A 407 -10.21 23.67 -2.43
N ALA A 408 -10.03 24.94 -2.07
CA ALA A 408 -10.98 26.00 -2.39
C ALA A 408 -11.18 26.19 -3.89
N ALA A 409 -10.08 26.19 -4.66
CA ALA A 409 -10.14 26.27 -6.12
C ALA A 409 -10.92 25.09 -6.74
N ILE A 410 -10.69 23.86 -6.26
CA ILE A 410 -11.43 22.67 -6.71
C ILE A 410 -12.90 22.79 -6.34
N HIS A 411 -13.23 23.28 -5.15
CA HIS A 411 -14.60 23.45 -4.69
C HIS A 411 -15.37 24.35 -5.66
N LEU A 412 -14.86 25.55 -5.93
CA LEU A 412 -15.48 26.50 -6.85
C LEU A 412 -15.58 25.95 -8.28
N ALA A 413 -14.51 25.33 -8.77
CA ALA A 413 -14.49 24.77 -10.12
C ALA A 413 -15.53 23.65 -10.30
N ALA A 414 -15.64 22.76 -9.31
CA ALA A 414 -16.60 21.66 -9.32
C ALA A 414 -18.06 22.14 -9.19
N MET A 415 -18.30 23.16 -8.35
CA MET A 415 -19.64 23.71 -8.09
C MET A 415 -20.06 24.80 -9.07
N LYS A 416 -19.19 25.23 -9.99
CA LYS A 416 -19.50 26.28 -10.99
C LYS A 416 -20.80 26.06 -11.78
N PRO A 417 -21.21 24.83 -12.17
CA PRO A 417 -22.48 24.60 -12.84
C PRO A 417 -23.71 24.63 -11.91
N ASN A 418 -23.52 24.61 -10.59
CA ASN A 418 -24.59 24.50 -9.61
C ASN A 418 -25.37 25.81 -9.49
N VAL A 419 -26.67 25.79 -9.77
CA VAL A 419 -27.53 26.96 -9.68
C VAL A 419 -27.61 27.50 -8.24
N LEU A 420 -27.57 26.63 -7.23
CA LEU A 420 -27.62 27.05 -5.82
C LEU A 420 -26.41 27.90 -5.44
N LEU A 421 -25.22 27.58 -5.98
CA LEU A 421 -24.02 28.40 -5.77
C LEU A 421 -24.24 29.83 -6.26
N HIS A 422 -24.82 30.01 -7.46
CA HIS A 422 -25.10 31.33 -8.03
C HIS A 422 -26.29 32.03 -7.35
N ALA A 423 -27.21 31.30 -6.73
CA ALA A 423 -28.24 31.90 -5.90
C ALA A 423 -27.67 32.42 -4.56
N GLN A 424 -26.77 31.66 -3.95
CA GLN A 424 -26.07 32.02 -2.71
C GLN A 424 -25.04 33.15 -2.92
N PHE A 425 -24.38 33.18 -4.09
CA PHE A 425 -23.34 34.14 -4.45
C PHE A 425 -23.66 34.76 -5.82
N PRO A 426 -24.61 35.71 -5.89
CA PRO A 426 -25.22 36.15 -7.15
C PRO A 426 -24.39 37.12 -7.98
N THR A 427 -23.31 37.68 -7.42
CA THR A 427 -22.44 38.61 -8.15
C THR A 427 -21.07 38.00 -8.43
N PRO A 428 -20.39 38.41 -9.51
CA PRO A 428 -19.00 38.00 -9.76
C PRO A 428 -18.07 38.35 -8.59
N GLU A 429 -18.32 39.47 -7.91
CA GLU A 429 -17.57 39.89 -6.72
C GLU A 429 -17.79 38.93 -5.54
N ALA A 430 -19.02 38.48 -5.31
CA ALA A 430 -19.33 37.49 -4.27
C ALA A 430 -18.62 36.15 -4.51
N LEU A 431 -18.56 35.69 -5.78
CA LEU A 431 -17.84 34.46 -6.15
C LEU A 431 -16.31 34.62 -6.01
N LEU A 432 -15.76 35.80 -6.34
CA LEU A 432 -14.34 36.09 -6.14
C LEU A 432 -13.96 36.11 -4.65
N ASN A 433 -14.86 36.61 -3.79
CA ASN A 433 -14.66 36.61 -2.33
C ASN A 433 -14.82 35.21 -1.70
N LEU A 434 -15.47 34.27 -2.39
CA LEU A 434 -15.74 32.94 -1.88
C LEU A 434 -14.50 32.04 -1.85
N GLU A 435 -13.61 32.15 -2.84
CA GLU A 435 -12.37 31.34 -2.90
C GLU A 435 -11.48 31.52 -1.66
N PRO A 436 -11.06 32.75 -1.30
CA PRO A 436 -10.22 32.95 -0.11
C PRO A 436 -10.96 32.59 1.19
N PHE A 437 -12.29 32.75 1.22
CA PHE A 437 -13.11 32.32 2.35
C PHE A 437 -13.09 30.79 2.52
N LEU A 438 -13.29 30.03 1.44
CA LEU A 438 -13.24 28.57 1.47
C LEU A 438 -11.85 28.05 1.84
N ALA A 439 -10.78 28.72 1.42
CA ALA A 439 -9.42 28.39 1.83
C ALA A 439 -9.25 28.58 3.35
N CYS A 440 -9.68 29.73 3.87
CA CYS A 440 -9.66 30.02 5.31
C CYS A 440 -10.49 29.01 6.12
N LEU A 441 -11.70 28.71 5.65
CA LEU A 441 -12.59 27.72 6.26
C LEU A 441 -11.93 26.35 6.31
N THR A 442 -11.35 25.90 5.20
CA THR A 442 -10.63 24.61 5.12
C THR A 442 -9.46 24.58 6.11
N THR A 443 -8.67 25.66 6.22
CA THR A 443 -7.60 25.76 7.21
C THR A 443 -8.12 25.66 8.65
N SER A 444 -9.33 26.15 8.92
CA SER A 444 -9.96 26.03 10.25
C SER A 444 -10.50 24.62 10.52
N GLU A 445 -11.09 23.97 9.51
CA GLU A 445 -11.62 22.61 9.59
C GLU A 445 -10.53 21.57 9.78
N LEU A 446 -9.35 21.77 9.15
CA LEU A 446 -8.18 20.91 9.37
C LEU A 446 -7.70 20.90 10.83
N LYS A 447 -8.11 21.88 11.64
CA LYS A 447 -7.80 21.98 13.07
C LYS A 447 -8.96 21.55 13.96
N ASP A 448 -10.13 21.25 13.39
CA ASP A 448 -11.30 20.83 14.15
C ASP A 448 -11.35 19.29 14.22
N PRO A 449 -11.19 18.70 15.42
CA PRO A 449 -11.23 17.24 15.57
C PRO A 449 -12.61 16.63 15.26
N LYS A 450 -13.64 17.45 15.04
CA LYS A 450 -14.98 17.03 14.65
C LYS A 450 -15.18 16.98 13.14
N VAL A 451 -14.22 17.46 12.35
CA VAL A 451 -14.29 17.51 10.89
C VAL A 451 -13.21 16.63 10.29
N GLY A 452 -13.61 15.72 9.41
CA GLY A 452 -12.69 14.97 8.57
C GLY A 452 -12.50 15.64 7.23
N VAL A 453 -11.24 15.73 6.77
CA VAL A 453 -10.89 16.20 5.43
C VAL A 453 -9.93 15.18 4.81
N LEU A 454 -10.26 14.69 3.62
CA LEU A 454 -9.35 13.85 2.82
C LEU A 454 -9.19 14.42 1.42
N THR A 455 -7.99 14.33 0.88
CA THR A 455 -7.67 14.72 -0.49
C THR A 455 -7.21 13.52 -1.31
N ALA A 456 -7.55 13.51 -2.59
CA ALA A 456 -6.96 12.63 -3.58
C ALA A 456 -5.95 13.45 -4.38
N ARG A 457 -4.73 12.94 -4.52
CA ARG A 457 -3.65 13.57 -5.27
C ARG A 457 -3.31 12.77 -6.52
N GLN A 458 -2.95 13.48 -7.57
CA GLN A 458 -2.41 12.91 -8.81
C GLN A 458 -1.02 12.32 -8.52
N THR A 459 -0.75 11.10 -8.98
CA THR A 459 0.42 10.32 -8.57
C THR A 459 1.76 10.97 -8.93
N GLN A 460 1.86 11.62 -10.10
CA GLN A 460 3.09 12.19 -10.62
C GLN A 460 3.32 13.64 -10.16
N SER A 461 2.30 14.50 -10.27
CA SER A 461 2.39 15.93 -9.94
C SER A 461 2.14 16.22 -8.47
N ARG A 462 1.63 15.25 -7.70
CA ARG A 462 1.15 15.40 -6.31
C ARG A 462 0.07 16.49 -6.14
N GLU A 463 -0.48 17.00 -7.25
CA GLU A 463 -1.54 18.00 -7.25
C GLU A 463 -2.81 17.38 -6.65
N ILE A 464 -3.49 18.11 -5.75
CA ILE A 464 -4.81 17.71 -5.28
C ILE A 464 -5.78 17.78 -6.47
N VAL A 465 -6.49 16.68 -6.73
CA VAL A 465 -7.46 16.55 -7.82
C VAL A 465 -8.88 16.34 -7.32
N SER A 466 -9.05 15.91 -6.07
CA SER A 466 -10.35 15.78 -5.43
C SER A 466 -10.22 15.92 -3.92
N PHE A 467 -11.29 16.30 -3.23
CA PHE A 467 -11.38 16.23 -1.78
C PHE A 467 -12.76 15.77 -1.32
N ILE A 468 -12.82 15.29 -0.09
CA ILE A 468 -14.05 14.98 0.67
C ILE A 468 -13.96 15.63 2.05
N LYS A 469 -15.07 16.17 2.53
CA LYS A 469 -15.25 16.69 3.89
C LYS A 469 -16.45 16.03 4.55
N TRP A 470 -16.35 15.75 5.84
CA TRP A 470 -17.46 15.22 6.62
C TRP A 470 -17.38 15.63 8.09
N ASP A 471 -18.53 15.70 8.75
CA ASP A 471 -18.64 15.92 10.18
C ASP A 471 -18.77 14.58 10.91
N LEU A 472 -18.04 14.43 12.01
CA LEU A 472 -18.14 13.30 12.93
C LEU A 472 -19.35 13.45 13.87
N PRO A 473 -20.01 12.33 14.25
CA PRO A 473 -21.13 12.38 15.18
C PRO A 473 -20.69 12.80 16.57
N ILE A 474 -21.32 13.84 17.10
CA ILE A 474 -21.08 14.32 18.46
C ILE A 474 -21.76 13.34 19.45
N LEU A 475 -20.98 12.51 20.13
CA LEU A 475 -21.45 11.74 21.29
C LEU A 475 -21.84 12.75 22.39
N GLN A 476 -23.08 12.66 22.91
CA GLN A 476 -23.67 13.63 23.84
C GLN A 476 -22.83 13.97 25.09
N GLU A 477 -21.83 13.16 25.44
CA GLU A 477 -20.95 13.40 26.60
C GLU A 477 -20.01 14.60 26.44
N THR A 478 -19.77 15.10 25.22
CA THR A 478 -18.87 16.24 24.96
C THR A 478 -19.58 17.60 24.97
N LEU A 479 -20.89 17.66 25.25
CA LEU A 479 -21.69 18.89 25.30
C LEU A 479 -21.53 19.67 26.61
N LYS A 480 -20.30 19.90 27.05
CA LYS A 480 -19.99 20.98 28.00
C LYS A 480 -18.85 21.82 27.46
N GLY A 481 -19.23 22.76 26.60
CA GLY A 481 -18.39 23.87 26.17
C GLY A 481 -17.88 23.71 24.74
N ASP A 482 -18.63 24.23 23.78
CA ASP A 482 -18.10 25.33 22.99
C ASP A 482 -19.29 26.13 22.48
N GLU A 483 -19.35 27.39 22.89
CA GLU A 483 -20.33 28.36 22.42
C GLU A 483 -20.12 28.55 20.91
N THR A 484 -21.21 28.77 20.17
CA THR A 484 -21.22 29.13 18.76
C THR A 484 -20.13 30.17 18.44
N LYS A 485 -19.01 29.74 17.85
CA LYS A 485 -18.06 30.66 17.21
C LYS A 485 -18.83 31.43 16.14
N ASP A 486 -18.76 32.76 16.19
CA ASP A 486 -19.36 33.68 15.22
C ASP A 486 -18.91 33.31 13.78
N PHE A 487 -19.65 32.43 13.12
CA PHE A 487 -19.41 32.04 11.75
C PHE A 487 -20.04 33.08 10.83
N ARG A 488 -19.21 33.75 10.03
CA ARG A 488 -19.65 34.80 9.10
C ARG A 488 -19.21 34.45 7.68
N TRP A 489 -20.17 34.34 6.77
CA TRP A 489 -19.92 34.12 5.34
C TRP A 489 -19.18 35.29 4.68
N SER A 490 -18.59 35.03 3.51
CA SER A 490 -17.88 36.04 2.71
C SER A 490 -18.80 37.18 2.27
N ASP A 491 -18.21 38.38 2.09
CA ASP A 491 -18.95 39.56 1.64
C ASP A 491 -19.58 39.33 0.26
N GLY A 492 -20.84 39.78 0.11
CA GLY A 492 -21.62 39.64 -1.13
C GLY A 492 -22.49 38.38 -1.22
N CYS A 493 -22.45 37.50 -0.21
CA CYS A 493 -23.38 36.37 -0.12
C CYS A 493 -24.83 36.80 0.15
N CYS A 494 -25.79 36.00 -0.32
CA CYS A 494 -27.18 36.11 0.05
C CYS A 494 -27.43 35.33 1.34
N GLN A 495 -27.17 35.98 2.49
CA GLN A 495 -27.29 35.37 3.82
C GLN A 495 -28.66 34.72 4.04
N GLU A 496 -29.74 35.39 3.66
CA GLU A 496 -31.11 34.85 3.80
C GLU A 496 -31.29 33.51 3.07
N TYR A 497 -30.66 33.34 1.89
CA TYR A 497 -30.75 32.11 1.11
C TYR A 497 -29.86 31.00 1.68
N LEU A 498 -28.71 31.35 2.26
CA LEU A 498 -27.84 30.42 3.00
C LEU A 498 -28.53 29.91 4.28
N ASP A 499 -29.19 30.81 5.01
CA ASP A 499 -29.95 30.46 6.21
C ASP A 499 -31.17 29.58 5.87
N GLU A 500 -31.88 29.89 4.78
CA GLU A 500 -32.98 29.07 4.29
C GLU A 500 -32.51 27.67 3.86
N TYR A 501 -31.40 27.56 3.13
CA TYR A 501 -30.80 26.28 2.78
C TYR A 501 -30.42 25.48 4.04
N ALA A 502 -29.72 26.09 4.99
CA ALA A 502 -29.28 25.42 6.20
C ALA A 502 -30.46 24.91 7.06
N ALA A 503 -31.54 25.69 7.14
CA ALA A 503 -32.77 25.27 7.83
C ALA A 503 -33.43 24.08 7.14
N LEU A 504 -33.61 24.13 5.81
CA LEU A 504 -34.22 23.04 5.04
C LEU A 504 -33.38 21.76 5.10
N ALA A 505 -32.06 21.88 4.98
CA ALA A 505 -31.12 20.77 5.07
C ALA A 505 -31.18 20.08 6.45
N GLU A 506 -31.20 20.85 7.54
CA GLU A 506 -31.30 20.28 8.89
C GLU A 506 -32.67 19.64 9.15
N GLU A 507 -33.76 20.23 8.66
CA GLU A 507 -35.09 19.61 8.73
C GLU A 507 -35.16 18.29 7.95
N ALA A 508 -34.56 18.24 6.75
CA ALA A 508 -34.56 17.05 5.91
C ALA A 508 -33.69 15.94 6.50
N LYS A 509 -32.52 16.29 7.05
CA LYS A 509 -31.70 15.39 7.87
C LYS A 509 -32.49 14.83 9.05
N GLN A 510 -33.20 15.67 9.81
CA GLN A 510 -34.00 15.20 10.95
C GLN A 510 -35.10 14.22 10.50
N ARG A 511 -35.72 14.41 9.33
CA ARG A 511 -36.68 13.44 8.76
C ARG A 511 -36.01 12.15 8.29
N ALA A 512 -34.82 12.23 7.70
CA ALA A 512 -34.10 11.11 7.11
C ALA A 512 -33.37 10.20 8.12
N VAL A 513 -32.72 10.78 9.13
CA VAL A 513 -31.91 10.07 10.13
C VAL A 513 -32.37 10.25 11.57
N GLY A 514 -33.22 11.24 11.86
CA GLY A 514 -33.65 11.55 13.22
C GLY A 514 -32.46 11.85 14.13
N ASP A 515 -32.53 11.38 15.38
CA ASP A 515 -31.47 11.61 16.38
C ASP A 515 -30.32 10.60 16.27
N LEU A 516 -30.21 9.88 15.14
CA LEU A 516 -29.18 8.86 14.93
C LEU A 516 -27.83 9.53 14.69
N ALA A 517 -26.84 9.20 15.53
CA ALA A 517 -25.44 9.55 15.29
C ALA A 517 -24.98 8.99 13.94
N CYS A 518 -24.58 9.88 13.02
CA CYS A 518 -24.13 9.52 11.68
C CYS A 518 -22.93 10.37 11.24
N TYR A 519 -22.14 9.85 10.30
CA TYR A 519 -21.15 10.64 9.56
C TYR A 519 -21.90 11.50 8.54
N ARG A 520 -21.77 12.82 8.61
CA ARG A 520 -22.40 13.74 7.64
C ARG A 520 -21.36 14.17 6.62
N VAL A 521 -21.39 13.62 5.41
CA VAL A 521 -20.53 14.09 4.32
C VAL A 521 -21.06 15.44 3.84
N THR A 522 -20.26 16.48 3.97
CA THR A 522 -20.63 17.86 3.64
C THR A 522 -20.27 18.22 2.20
N PHE A 523 -19.11 17.77 1.72
CA PHE A 523 -18.68 18.02 0.34
C PHE A 523 -17.89 16.85 -0.23
N VAL A 524 -18.16 16.54 -1.50
CA VAL A 524 -17.29 15.72 -2.36
C VAL A 524 -17.10 16.46 -3.66
N CYS A 525 -15.90 16.99 -3.88
CA CYS A 525 -15.60 17.78 -5.08
C CYS A 525 -14.39 17.20 -5.79
N THR A 526 -14.51 17.00 -7.10
CA THR A 526 -13.43 16.60 -8.01
C THR A 526 -13.22 17.69 -9.03
N ASP A 527 -11.97 18.08 -9.26
CA ASP A 527 -11.58 19.05 -10.29
C ASP A 527 -12.19 18.62 -11.63
N PRO A 528 -12.85 19.52 -12.38
CA PRO A 528 -13.47 19.19 -13.67
C PRO A 528 -12.56 18.45 -14.65
N ARG A 529 -11.24 18.70 -14.62
CA ARG A 529 -10.25 18.00 -15.46
C ARG A 529 -10.13 16.51 -15.13
N TRP A 530 -10.49 16.12 -13.91
CA TRP A 530 -10.32 14.78 -13.35
C TRP A 530 -11.66 14.08 -13.03
N GLN A 531 -12.79 14.71 -13.35
CA GLN A 531 -14.10 14.07 -13.23
C GLN A 531 -14.18 12.82 -14.10
N GLY A 532 -14.97 11.83 -13.67
CA GLY A 532 -15.09 10.54 -14.37
C GLY A 532 -13.96 9.53 -14.11
N HIS A 533 -12.87 9.92 -13.44
CA HIS A 533 -11.73 9.03 -13.13
C HIS A 533 -11.84 8.34 -11.76
N GLY A 534 -12.99 8.44 -11.09
CA GLY A 534 -13.28 7.71 -9.85
C GLY A 534 -12.70 8.31 -8.55
N ALA A 535 -11.99 9.45 -8.60
CA ALA A 535 -11.40 10.07 -7.41
C ALA A 535 -12.42 10.35 -6.28
N GLY A 536 -13.57 10.97 -6.60
CA GLY A 536 -14.65 11.19 -5.65
C GLY A 536 -15.23 9.88 -5.08
N SER A 537 -15.31 8.82 -5.90
CA SER A 537 -15.79 7.50 -5.46
C SER A 537 -14.83 6.81 -4.50
N VAL A 538 -13.52 6.93 -4.73
CA VAL A 538 -12.48 6.41 -3.82
C VAL A 538 -12.55 7.11 -2.47
N LEU A 539 -12.62 8.44 -2.47
CA LEU A 539 -12.74 9.24 -1.25
C LEU A 539 -14.02 8.90 -0.47
N THR A 540 -15.16 8.78 -1.17
CA THR A 540 -16.43 8.40 -0.55
C THR A 540 -16.38 6.98 0.05
N ARG A 541 -15.75 6.01 -0.63
CA ARG A 541 -15.54 4.66 -0.09
C ARG A 541 -14.70 4.66 1.18
N LYS A 542 -13.71 5.54 1.28
CA LYS A 542 -12.88 5.67 2.48
C LYS A 542 -13.72 6.13 3.68
N VAL A 543 -14.56 7.15 3.51
CA VAL A 543 -15.48 7.61 4.58
C VAL A 543 -16.51 6.54 4.95
N LEU A 544 -17.06 5.82 3.97
CA LEU A 544 -17.93 4.66 4.23
C LEU A 544 -17.21 3.58 5.05
N GLY A 545 -15.93 3.32 4.76
CA GLY A 545 -15.10 2.38 5.52
C GLY A 545 -14.92 2.82 6.98
N GLU A 546 -14.63 4.09 7.21
CA GLU A 546 -14.48 4.67 8.56
C GLU A 546 -15.80 4.59 9.34
N ALA A 547 -16.92 4.98 8.72
CA ALA A 547 -18.23 4.90 9.35
C ALA A 547 -18.63 3.45 9.67
N ARG A 548 -18.33 2.50 8.78
CA ARG A 548 -18.57 1.07 8.99
C ARG A 548 -17.75 0.51 10.16
N ALA A 549 -16.48 0.91 10.28
CA ALA A 549 -15.64 0.53 11.41
C ALA A 549 -16.19 1.07 12.74
N ALA A 550 -16.77 2.28 12.71
CA ALA A 550 -17.44 2.88 13.87
C ALA A 550 -18.87 2.33 14.13
N GLY A 551 -19.40 1.46 13.27
CA GLY A 551 -20.77 0.97 13.37
C GLY A 551 -21.83 2.05 13.16
N MET A 552 -21.50 3.12 12.43
CA MET A 552 -22.35 4.30 12.23
C MET A 552 -22.76 4.46 10.77
N PRO A 553 -23.97 4.96 10.48
CA PRO A 553 -24.41 5.24 9.12
C PRO A 553 -23.76 6.51 8.55
N VAL A 554 -23.73 6.61 7.22
CA VAL A 554 -23.35 7.83 6.49
C VAL A 554 -24.59 8.49 5.89
N TYR A 555 -24.69 9.81 6.08
CA TYR A 555 -25.71 10.69 5.52
C TYR A 555 -25.05 11.76 4.65
N LEU A 556 -25.67 12.10 3.52
CA LEU A 556 -25.23 13.24 2.71
C LEU A 556 -26.37 13.84 1.88
N GLU A 557 -26.20 15.12 1.55
CA GLU A 557 -27.02 15.86 0.59
C GLU A 557 -26.37 15.79 -0.80
N SER A 558 -27.16 15.48 -1.82
CA SER A 558 -26.68 15.29 -3.19
C SER A 558 -27.48 16.11 -4.19
N THR A 559 -26.78 16.68 -5.17
CA THR A 559 -27.43 17.24 -6.35
C THR A 559 -27.87 16.12 -7.30
N LEU A 560 -28.83 16.41 -8.20
CA LEU A 560 -29.31 15.45 -9.19
C LEU A 560 -28.22 14.94 -10.13
N GLU A 561 -27.16 15.73 -10.36
CA GLU A 561 -26.03 15.33 -11.18
C GLU A 561 -25.14 14.29 -10.49
N ALA A 562 -24.98 14.39 -9.17
CA ALA A 562 -24.08 13.54 -8.39
C ALA A 562 -24.74 12.27 -7.85
N VAL A 563 -26.07 12.22 -7.74
CA VAL A 563 -26.81 11.12 -7.10
C VAL A 563 -26.44 9.74 -7.65
N LYS A 564 -26.28 9.61 -8.98
CA LYS A 564 -25.92 8.34 -9.64
C LYS A 564 -24.57 7.80 -9.20
N MET A 565 -23.63 8.67 -8.81
CA MET A 565 -22.35 8.23 -8.25
C MET A 565 -22.58 7.54 -6.90
N TYR A 566 -23.40 8.14 -6.04
CA TYR A 566 -23.67 7.62 -4.72
C TYR A 566 -24.55 6.36 -4.73
N GLU A 567 -25.53 6.27 -5.65
CA GLU A 567 -26.31 5.03 -5.85
C GLU A 567 -25.41 3.83 -6.18
N LYS A 568 -24.38 4.02 -7.02
CA LYS A 568 -23.37 2.99 -7.32
C LYS A 568 -22.53 2.59 -6.12
N LEU A 569 -22.44 3.47 -5.11
CA LEU A 569 -21.75 3.21 -3.85
C LEU A 569 -22.68 2.62 -2.78
N GLY A 570 -23.93 2.33 -3.12
CA GLY A 570 -24.90 1.70 -2.23
C GLY A 570 -25.76 2.68 -1.44
N PHE A 571 -25.69 3.99 -1.70
CA PHE A 571 -26.62 4.94 -1.12
C PHE A 571 -28.01 4.79 -1.75
N SER A 572 -29.03 5.06 -0.96
CA SER A 572 -30.43 5.12 -1.38
C SER A 572 -31.03 6.45 -0.98
N GLN A 573 -31.88 7.02 -1.84
CA GLN A 573 -32.62 8.23 -1.51
C GLN A 573 -33.58 7.98 -0.34
N VAL A 574 -33.51 8.84 0.68
CA VAL A 574 -34.30 8.76 1.90
C VAL A 574 -35.21 9.97 2.10
N ASP A 575 -34.83 11.15 1.59
CA ASP A 575 -35.66 12.35 1.57
C ASP A 575 -35.25 13.28 0.41
N GLN A 576 -35.95 14.40 0.26
CA GLN A 576 -35.56 15.50 -0.63
C GLN A 576 -36.17 16.82 -0.17
N PHE A 577 -35.54 17.93 -0.55
CA PHE A 577 -36.13 19.27 -0.44
C PHE A 577 -35.90 20.08 -1.71
N GLU A 578 -36.74 21.09 -1.92
CA GLU A 578 -36.66 21.98 -3.08
C GLU A 578 -36.42 23.42 -2.62
N MET A 579 -35.59 24.14 -3.37
CA MET A 579 -35.39 25.57 -3.20
C MET A 579 -35.60 26.29 -4.52
N THR A 580 -36.36 27.38 -4.48
CA THR A 580 -36.56 28.27 -5.63
C THR A 580 -35.81 29.58 -5.39
N PRO A 581 -34.78 29.93 -6.18
CA PRO A 581 -34.10 31.20 -6.07
C PRO A 581 -35.07 32.36 -6.33
N ARG A 582 -35.10 33.36 -5.44
CA ARG A 582 -35.97 34.55 -5.64
C ARG A 582 -35.57 35.38 -6.85
N CYS A 583 -34.33 35.28 -7.30
CA CYS A 583 -33.79 35.96 -8.48
C CYS A 583 -34.30 35.37 -9.81
N ASP A 584 -34.73 34.11 -9.83
CA ASP A 584 -35.37 33.47 -10.98
C ASP A 584 -36.40 32.41 -10.51
N PRO A 585 -37.68 32.78 -10.36
CA PRO A 585 -38.73 31.86 -9.91
C PRO A 585 -39.06 30.75 -10.91
N THR A 586 -38.38 30.71 -12.06
CA THR A 586 -38.55 29.63 -13.06
C THR A 586 -37.59 28.46 -12.85
N VAL A 587 -36.61 28.59 -11.95
CA VAL A 587 -35.64 27.55 -11.63
C VAL A 587 -35.92 26.98 -10.24
N SER A 588 -36.26 25.70 -10.13
CA SER A 588 -36.31 24.97 -8.84
C SER A 588 -35.14 24.00 -8.81
N THR A 589 -34.40 23.96 -7.70
CA THR A 589 -33.34 22.96 -7.48
C THR A 589 -33.80 21.96 -6.43
N THR A 590 -33.77 20.68 -6.78
CA THR A 590 -34.00 19.57 -5.85
C THR A 590 -32.67 19.10 -5.26
N VAL A 591 -32.61 19.02 -3.94
CA VAL A 591 -31.51 18.37 -3.19
C VAL A 591 -32.04 17.04 -2.67
N LEU A 592 -31.29 15.98 -2.91
CA LEU A 592 -31.64 14.62 -2.50
C LEU A 592 -30.85 14.24 -1.26
N ASP A 593 -31.55 13.79 -0.23
CA ASP A 593 -30.91 13.21 0.95
C ASP A 593 -30.78 11.71 0.73
N ILE A 594 -29.56 11.21 0.92
CA ILE A 594 -29.27 9.81 0.66
C ILE A 594 -28.54 9.18 1.84
N ARG A 595 -28.83 7.89 2.08
CA ARG A 595 -28.25 7.11 3.18
C ARG A 595 -27.86 5.72 2.71
N GLU A 596 -26.78 5.17 3.27
CA GLU A 596 -26.47 3.74 3.15
C GLU A 596 -27.59 2.91 3.84
N PRO A 597 -27.97 1.74 3.28
CA PRO A 597 -28.95 0.86 3.91
C PRO A 597 -28.48 0.45 5.31
N SER A 598 -29.38 0.51 6.29
CA SER A 598 -29.09 0.05 7.64
C SER A 598 -28.72 -1.43 7.65
N PRO A 599 -27.74 -1.86 8.46
CA PRO A 599 -27.57 -3.27 8.75
C PRO A 599 -28.88 -3.79 9.35
N LEU A 600 -29.51 -4.73 8.64
CA LEU A 600 -30.79 -5.34 8.98
C LEU A 600 -30.83 -5.72 10.47
N LYS A 601 -31.82 -5.21 11.19
CA LYS A 601 -32.22 -5.74 12.50
C LYS A 601 -32.50 -7.23 12.32
N CYS A 602 -31.68 -8.07 12.94
CA CYS A 602 -31.93 -9.49 13.10
C CYS A 602 -33.30 -9.62 13.79
N THR A 603 -34.34 -9.98 13.03
CA THR A 603 -35.66 -10.21 13.58
C THR A 603 -35.63 -11.57 14.26
N CYS A 604 -35.42 -11.56 15.58
CA CYS A 604 -35.73 -12.71 16.42
C CYS A 604 -37.19 -13.08 16.16
N GLY A 605 -37.39 -14.26 15.55
CA GLY A 605 -38.70 -14.84 15.34
C GLY A 605 -39.42 -14.97 16.66
N LYS A 606 -40.51 -14.21 16.81
CA LYS A 606 -41.49 -14.42 17.87
C LYS A 606 -42.18 -15.77 17.67
N ASP A 607 -42.29 -16.47 18.77
CA ASP A 607 -43.15 -17.61 19.03
C ASP A 607 -44.48 -17.60 18.27
N ARG A 608 -44.78 -18.76 17.67
CA ARG A 608 -46.13 -19.37 17.58
C ARG A 608 -45.86 -20.87 17.76
N GLY A 609 -46.38 -21.53 18.79
CA GLY A 609 -47.81 -21.67 19.04
C GLY A 609 -48.21 -23.03 18.49
#